data_AF-A0A1J4YT82-F1
#
_entry.id   AF-A0A1J4YT82-F1
#
_cell.length_a   1.000
_cell.length_b   1.000
_cell.length_c   1.000
_cell.angle_alpha   90.00
_cell.angle_beta   90.00
_cell.angle_gamma   90.00
#
_symmetry.space_group_name_H-M   'P 1'
#
loop_
_entity.id
_entity.type
_entity.pdbx_description
1 polymer ?
#
loop_
_entity_poly.entity_id
_entity_poly.type
_entity_poly.pdbx_seq_one_letter_code
_entity_poly.pdbx_strand_id
1 'polypeptide(L)'
;MWNTISAGKTWNGRMVDRRKDGSLFPVWMSIAPILDANGKIIHYIAVQRDYTEHQLLQEKLSNEIKMQSLSIAVGGIAHEFNNILAAMMGMHIWSGTLKMKVPRPSGC
;
A
#
# COMPACT_ATOMS: atom_id res chain seq x y z
N MET A 1 18.24 2.92 23.79
CA MET A 1 19.55 3.23 23.18
C MET A 1 20.63 3.31 24.25
N TRP A 2 20.67 4.37 25.08
CA TRP A 2 21.75 4.60 26.06
C TRP A 2 22.02 3.41 26.98
N ASN A 3 20.98 2.82 27.58
CA ASN A 3 21.12 1.62 28.43
C ASN A 3 21.76 0.42 27.72
N THR A 4 21.65 0.33 26.39
CA THR A 4 22.22 -0.77 25.61
C THR A 4 23.71 -0.56 25.39
N ILE A 5 24.09 0.64 24.91
CA ILE A 5 25.48 0.94 24.57
C ILE A 5 26.35 1.17 25.81
N SER A 6 25.79 1.67 26.91
CA SER A 6 26.50 1.77 28.19
C SER A 6 26.74 0.40 28.83
N ALA A 7 25.90 -0.60 28.52
CA ALA A 7 26.09 -1.99 28.95
C ALA A 7 27.07 -2.78 28.06
N GLY A 8 27.82 -2.11 27.17
CA GLY A 8 28.78 -2.78 26.27
C GLY A 8 28.13 -3.52 25.10
N LYS A 9 26.82 -3.32 24.85
CA LYS A 9 26.09 -4.00 23.77
C LYS A 9 25.86 -3.09 22.58
N THR A 10 25.83 -3.66 21.38
CA THR A 10 25.45 -2.94 20.16
C THR A 10 23.96 -2.62 20.17
N TRP A 11 23.61 -1.35 19.94
CA TRP A 11 22.24 -0.92 19.72
C TRP A 11 21.95 -0.77 18.23
N ASN A 12 20.76 -1.20 17.81
CA ASN A 12 20.29 -1.13 16.43
C ASN A 12 18.85 -0.64 16.43
N GLY A 13 18.53 0.36 15.59
CA GLY A 13 17.17 0.87 15.55
C GLY A 13 16.93 1.98 14.52
N ARG A 14 15.65 2.34 14.40
CA ARG A 14 15.21 3.49 13.62
C ARG A 14 15.01 4.68 14.53
N MET A 15 15.44 5.85 14.08
CA MET A 15 15.19 7.12 14.76
C MET A 15 15.05 8.24 13.73
N VAL A 16 14.68 9.43 14.19
CA VAL A 16 14.70 10.63 13.38
C VAL A 16 15.95 11.40 13.77
N ASP A 17 16.77 11.73 12.76
CA ASP A 17 17.97 12.55 12.94
C ASP A 17 17.79 13.90 12.21
N ARG A 18 18.69 14.84 12.48
CA ARG A 18 18.67 16.20 11.95
C ARG A 18 19.90 16.43 11.10
N ARG A 19 19.70 16.83 9.84
CA ARG A 19 20.78 17.25 8.94
C ARG A 19 21.38 18.58 9.40
N LYS A 20 22.54 18.94 8.84
CA LYS A 20 23.20 20.22 9.11
C LYS A 20 22.34 21.44 8.76
N ASP A 21 21.44 21.31 7.79
CA ASP A 21 20.48 22.36 7.39
C ASP A 21 19.25 22.47 8.31
N GLY A 22 19.14 21.60 9.33
CA GLY A 22 18.02 21.56 10.26
C GLY A 22 16.87 20.64 9.87
N SER A 23 16.87 20.07 8.65
CA SER A 23 15.83 19.14 8.20
C SER A 23 15.87 17.81 8.98
N LEU A 24 14.69 17.27 9.29
CA LEU A 24 14.55 15.98 9.94
C LEU A 24 14.45 14.86 8.90
N PHE A 25 15.15 13.76 9.14
CA PHE A 25 15.11 12.60 8.26
C PHE A 25 15.12 11.28 9.05
N PRO A 26 14.39 10.26 8.58
CA PRO A 26 14.43 8.93 9.18
C PRO A 26 15.78 8.27 8.89
N VAL A 27 16.41 7.79 9.95
CA VAL A 27 17.69 7.09 9.89
C VAL A 27 17.56 5.71 10.50
N TRP A 28 18.16 4.73 9.85
CA TRP A 28 18.50 3.46 10.48
C TRP A 28 19.91 3.61 11.06
N MET A 29 20.09 3.40 12.36
CA MET A 29 21.38 3.57 13.04
C MET A 29 21.81 2.32 13.84
N SER A 30 23.08 1.94 13.72
CA SER A 30 23.78 0.97 14.58
C SER A 30 24.80 1.73 15.41
N ILE A 31 24.84 1.47 16.72
CA ILE A 31 25.82 2.05 17.62
C ILE A 31 26.50 0.92 18.38
N ALA A 32 27.81 0.79 18.23
CA ALA A 32 28.62 -0.20 18.92
C ALA A 32 29.67 0.48 19.83
N PRO A 33 29.84 0.01 21.08
CA PRO A 33 30.94 0.45 21.92
C PRO A 33 32.27 -0.18 21.46
N ILE A 34 33.35 0.58 21.53
CA ILE A 34 34.72 0.12 21.36
C ILE A 34 35.29 -0.11 22.75
N LEU A 35 35.76 -1.33 23.00
CA LEU A 35 36.33 -1.77 24.27
C LEU A 35 37.86 -1.78 24.18
N ASP A 36 38.53 -1.45 25.28
CA ASP A 36 39.96 -1.70 25.44
C ASP A 36 40.26 -3.16 25.82
N ALA A 37 41.54 -3.50 25.99
CA ALA A 37 41.98 -4.84 26.40
C ALA A 37 41.47 -5.26 27.79
N ASN A 38 41.04 -4.31 28.62
CA ASN A 38 40.49 -4.54 29.96
C ASN A 38 38.95 -4.59 29.95
N GLY A 39 38.31 -4.51 28.78
CA GLY A 39 36.85 -4.51 28.64
C GLY A 39 36.19 -3.16 28.98
N LYS A 40 36.96 -2.07 29.12
CA LYS A 40 36.42 -0.73 29.37
C LYS A 40 36.01 -0.07 28.06
N ILE A 41 34.81 0.53 28.04
CA ILE A 41 34.36 1.33 26.89
C ILE A 41 35.22 2.58 26.77
N ILE A 42 35.91 2.73 25.64
CA ILE A 42 36.75 3.89 25.33
C ILE A 42 36.10 4.82 24.32
N HIS A 43 35.30 4.31 23.39
CA HIS A 43 34.64 5.07 22.33
C HIS A 43 33.32 4.42 21.92
N TYR A 44 32.52 5.13 21.13
CA TYR A 44 31.35 4.59 20.43
C TYR A 44 31.51 4.85 18.94
N ILE A 45 31.19 3.85 18.12
CA ILE A 45 31.05 4.01 16.68
C ILE A 45 29.58 3.93 16.31
N ALA A 46 29.11 4.93 15.56
CA ALA A 46 27.75 4.97 15.04
C ALA A 46 27.78 4.91 13.52
N VAL A 47 27.10 3.92 12.94
CA VAL A 47 26.86 3.82 11.51
C VAL A 47 25.40 4.19 11.27
N GLN A 48 25.20 5.20 10.45
CA GLN A 48 23.88 5.73 10.13
C GLN A 48 23.63 5.58 8.64
N ARG A 49 22.44 5.09 8.29
CA ARG A 49 21.97 4.98 6.92
C ARG A 49 20.66 5.74 6.81
N ASP A 50 20.68 6.78 5.99
CA ASP A 50 19.45 7.44 5.56
C ASP A 50 18.54 6.42 4.89
N TYR A 51 17.30 6.30 5.38
CA TYR A 51 16.33 5.33 4.87
C TYR A 51 15.11 6.03 4.25
N THR A 52 15.22 7.33 3.96
CA THR A 52 14.16 8.14 3.36
C THR A 52 13.70 7.56 2.02
N GLU A 53 14.64 7.20 1.12
CA GLU A 53 14.30 6.61 -0.18
C GLU A 53 13.51 5.31 -0.06
N HIS A 54 13.88 4.46 0.89
CA HIS A 54 13.18 3.20 1.08
C HIS A 54 11.74 3.41 1.59
N GLN A 55 11.52 4.38 2.49
CA GLN A 55 10.16 4.73 2.90
C GLN A 55 9.34 5.26 1.73
N LEU A 56 9.92 6.14 0.91
CA LEU A 56 9.25 6.68 -0.27
C LEU A 56 8.91 5.58 -1.29
N LEU A 57 9.81 4.60 -1.49
CA LEU A 57 9.56 3.45 -2.35
C LEU A 57 8.46 2.54 -1.79
N GLN A 58 8.47 2.26 -0.48
CA GLN A 58 7.40 1.49 0.16
C GLN A 58 6.04 2.19 0.05
N GLU A 59 6.01 3.51 0.22
CA GLU A 59 4.78 4.29 0.14
C GLU A 59 4.24 4.32 -1.28
N LYS A 60 5.10 4.53 -2.28
CA LYS A 60 4.74 4.41 -3.70
C LYS A 60 4.14 3.04 -4.02
N LEU A 61 4.80 1.97 -3.61
CA LEU A 61 4.32 0.61 -3.85
C LEU A 61 2.98 0.34 -3.15
N SER A 62 2.83 0.80 -1.89
CA SER A 62 1.57 0.69 -1.17
C SER A 62 0.43 1.42 -1.88
N ASN A 63 0.70 2.60 -2.43
CA ASN A 63 -0.29 3.38 -3.16
C ASN A 63 -0.65 2.73 -4.49
N GLU A 64 0.31 2.16 -5.21
CA GLU A 64 0.04 1.39 -6.44
C GLU A 64 -0.84 0.17 -6.17
N ILE A 65 -0.55 -0.61 -5.12
CA ILE A 65 -1.37 -1.77 -4.73
C ILE A 65 -2.81 -1.34 -4.39
N LYS A 66 -2.97 -0.25 -3.64
CA LYS A 66 -4.29 0.31 -3.32
C LYS A 66 -5.05 0.69 -4.60
N MET A 67 -4.39 1.36 -5.54
CA MET A 67 -4.99 1.75 -6.83
C MET A 67 -5.38 0.55 -7.70
N GLN A 68 -4.58 -0.53 -7.68
CA GLN A 68 -4.91 -1.78 -8.36
C GLN A 68 -6.17 -2.44 -7.78
N SER A 69 -6.30 -2.51 -6.45
CA SER A 69 -7.50 -3.05 -5.80
C SER A 69 -8.75 -2.23 -6.12
N LEU A 70 -8.63 -0.89 -6.17
CA LEU A 70 -9.73 -0.01 -6.59
C LEU A 70 -10.16 -0.28 -8.04
N SER A 71 -9.20 -0.45 -8.95
CA SER A 71 -9.48 -0.74 -10.38
C SER A 71 -10.25 -2.05 -10.57
N ILE A 72 -9.91 -3.09 -9.81
CA ILE A 72 -10.61 -4.38 -9.85
C ILE A 72 -12.06 -4.23 -9.39
N ALA A 73 -12.29 -3.49 -8.30
CA ALA A 73 -13.63 -3.26 -7.77
C ALA A 73 -14.51 -2.47 -8.77
N VAL A 74 -13.96 -1.42 -9.38
CA VAL A 74 -14.68 -0.60 -10.38
C VAL A 74 -15.03 -1.43 -11.62
N GLY A 75 -14.15 -2.33 -12.07
CA GLY A 75 -14.43 -3.21 -13.20
C GLY A 75 -15.60 -4.17 -12.95
N GLY A 76 -15.70 -4.74 -11.74
CA GLY A 76 -16.83 -5.58 -11.33
C GLY A 76 -18.15 -4.83 -11.34
N ILE A 77 -18.17 -3.64 -10.74
CA ILE A 77 -19.35 -2.76 -10.70
C ILE A 77 -19.79 -2.37 -12.12
N ALA A 78 -18.85 -2.00 -13.00
CA ALA A 78 -19.16 -1.63 -14.38
C ALA A 78 -19.77 -2.80 -15.18
N HIS A 79 -19.25 -4.02 -14.98
CA HIS A 79 -19.83 -5.22 -15.59
C HIS A 79 -21.25 -5.49 -15.10
N GLU A 80 -21.53 -5.34 -13.80
CA GLU A 80 -22.88 -5.51 -13.24
C GLU A 80 -23.88 -4.49 -13.79
N PHE A 81 -23.48 -3.23 -13.96
CA PHE A 81 -24.30 -2.22 -14.64
C PHE A 81 -24.62 -2.63 -16.08
N ASN A 82 -23.60 -3.03 -16.84
CA ASN A 82 -23.78 -3.48 -18.22
C ASN A 82 -24.71 -4.70 -18.31
N ASN A 83 -24.65 -5.61 -17.35
CA ASN A 83 -25.54 -6.77 -17.27
C ASN A 83 -27.01 -6.37 -17.05
N ILE A 84 -27.27 -5.45 -16.11
CA ILE A 84 -28.63 -4.97 -15.83
C ILE A 84 -29.20 -4.22 -17.04
N LEU A 85 -28.38 -3.36 -17.66
CA LEU A 85 -28.76 -2.62 -18.87
C LEU A 85 -29.08 -3.57 -20.03
N ALA A 86 -28.27 -4.61 -20.23
CA ALA A 86 -28.53 -5.63 -21.24
C ALA A 86 -29.86 -6.37 -21.01
N ALA A 87 -30.18 -6.69 -19.74
CA ALA A 87 -31.46 -7.30 -19.40
C ALA A 87 -32.66 -6.37 -19.68
N MET A 88 -32.55 -5.09 -19.32
CA MET A 88 -33.58 -4.08 -19.59
C MET A 88 -33.79 -3.86 -21.09
N MET A 89 -32.71 -3.71 -21.85
CA MET A 89 -32.75 -3.57 -23.31
C MET A 89 -33.30 -4.83 -24.00
N GLY A 90 -32.88 -6.02 -23.55
CA GLY A 90 -33.39 -7.29 -24.06
C GLY A 90 -34.90 -7.44 -23.83
N MET A 91 -35.41 -7.02 -22.67
CA MET A 91 -36.84 -7.01 -22.37
C MET A 91 -37.62 -6.08 -23.30
N HIS A 92 -37.07 -4.89 -23.61
CA HIS A 92 -37.69 -3.97 -24.55
C HIS A 92 -37.81 -4.57 -25.97
N ILE A 93 -36.76 -5.22 -26.46
CA ILE A 93 -36.74 -5.89 -27.78
C ILE A 93 -37.71 -7.08 -27.82
N TRP A 94 -37.76 -7.89 -26.75
CA TRP A 94 -38.63 -9.07 -26.69
C TRP A 94 -40.12 -8.69 -26.60
N SER A 95 -40.46 -7.64 -25.85
CA SER A 95 -41.84 -7.12 -25.76
C SER A 95 -42.38 -6.54 -27.08
N GLY A 96 -41.52 -5.92 -27.89
CA GLY A 96 -41.88 -5.48 -29.24
C GLY A 96 -42.12 -6.66 -30.21
N THR A 97 -41.39 -7.75 -30.03
CA THR A 97 -41.49 -8.95 -30.88
C THR A 97 -42.72 -9.81 -30.53
N LEU A 98 -43.08 -9.96 -29.24
CA LEU A 98 -44.28 -10.72 -28.84
C LEU A 98 -45.60 -10.09 -29.31
N LYS A 99 -45.67 -8.75 -29.42
CA LYS A 99 -46.87 -8.07 -29.93
C LYS A 99 -47.21 -8.43 -31.38
N MET A 100 -46.26 -8.92 -32.17
CA MET A 100 -46.49 -9.30 -33.57
C MET A 100 -46.88 -10.77 -33.77
N LYS A 101 -46.96 -11.61 -32.72
CA LYS A 101 -47.20 -13.06 -32.85
C LYS A 101 -48.42 -13.59 -32.08
N VAL A 102 -49.42 -12.75 -31.78
CA VAL A 102 -50.69 -13.20 -31.18
C VAL A 102 -51.73 -13.44 -32.28
N PRO A 103 -52.07 -14.69 -32.65
CA PRO A 103 -53.22 -14.94 -33.52
C PRO A 103 -54.49 -14.69 -32.71
N ARG A 104 -55.41 -13.87 -33.23
CA ARG A 104 -56.75 -13.74 -32.64
C ARG A 104 -57.48 -15.09 -32.74
N PRO A 105 -58.12 -15.58 -31.67
CA PRO A 105 -59.02 -16.71 -31.81
C PRO A 105 -60.23 -16.26 -32.66
N SER A 106 -60.34 -16.84 -33.86
CA SER A 106 -61.51 -16.72 -34.72
C SER A 106 -62.67 -17.47 -34.05
N GLY A 107 -63.67 -16.71 -33.59
CA GLY A 107 -64.94 -17.26 -33.14
C GLY A 107 -65.78 -17.71 -34.33
N CYS A 108 -66.13 -19.01 -34.33
CA CYS A 108 -67.44 -19.60 -34.61
C CYS A 108 -67.32 -21.12 -34.42
#